data_AF-A0A946J2N1-F1
#
_entry.id   AF-A0A946J2N1-F1
#
_cell.length_a   1.000
_cell.length_b   1.000
_cell.length_c   1.000
_cell.angle_alpha   90.00
_cell.angle_beta   90.00
_cell.angle_gamma   90.00
#
_symmetry.space_group_name_H-M   'P 1'
#
loop_
_entity.id
_entity.type
_entity.pdbx_description
1 polymer ?
#
loop_
_entity_poly.entity_id
_entity_poly.type
_entity_poly.pdbx_seq_one_letter_code
_entity_poly.pdbx_strand_id
1 'polypeptide(L)'
;MRIANHKSSLIDYSKPLSFIFNNKSYKGYQGDSLASALIANNVLYFARSFKYGRKRGLMGAGVEEPNALVSLEIGGRYTPNMKATEVMLYDGLSAVSSSNPNSFDFRAMIKPVHRFMPAGFYYKTFIKQKVWSLVEDSLRSLSGFSKAPSEVDEDVYDHVFQHTEILIVGGGVAGITAALEVLNHSKSARVILVDERENLGGELINEFSTDESSFAWHRDNVKKLLMFKNEENSRLKILTSATAYAWYDHNYIEVLQTNATGQSTRSEGIQSARKVLHKIRAREVILATGAHERPMLFETNDLANIMLSQSVRRYLEEFGVISGKKVILYGNNDSIYS
;
A
#
# COMPACT_ATOMS: atom_id res chain seq x y z
N MET A 1 -4.19 16.57 8.81
CA MET A 1 -3.81 16.84 10.21
C MET A 1 -4.01 15.61 11.07
N ARG A 2 -3.17 15.43 12.10
CA ARG A 2 -3.41 14.44 13.17
C ARG A 2 -4.53 14.94 14.10
N ILE A 3 -5.40 14.04 14.52
CA ILE A 3 -6.44 14.31 15.52
C ILE A 3 -5.81 14.20 16.91
N ALA A 4 -5.99 15.23 17.74
CA ALA A 4 -5.51 15.20 19.12
C ALA A 4 -6.29 14.15 19.93
N ASN A 5 -5.57 13.38 20.76
CA ASN A 5 -6.14 12.36 21.66
C ASN A 5 -6.91 11.22 20.97
N HIS A 6 -6.70 11.00 19.67
CA HIS A 6 -7.27 9.85 18.97
C HIS A 6 -6.52 8.57 19.32
N LYS A 7 -7.24 7.57 19.86
CA LYS A 7 -6.67 6.25 20.10
C LYS A 7 -6.64 5.48 18.79
N SER A 8 -5.45 5.14 18.30
CA SER A 8 -5.27 4.23 17.17
C SER A 8 -4.67 2.93 17.70
N SER A 9 -5.09 1.80 17.14
CA SER A 9 -4.53 0.48 17.42
C SER A 9 -3.19 0.22 16.71
N LEU A 10 -2.85 1.02 15.68
CA LEU A 10 -1.66 0.83 14.87
C LEU A 10 -0.54 1.83 15.16
N ILE A 11 -0.86 3.02 15.68
CA ILE A 11 0.13 4.07 15.94
C ILE A 11 0.71 3.98 17.35
N ASP A 12 2.04 3.87 17.46
CA ASP A 12 2.77 4.02 18.71
C ASP A 12 3.26 5.47 18.87
N TYR A 13 2.44 6.30 19.53
CA TYR A 13 2.75 7.71 19.78
C TYR A 13 3.97 7.95 20.68
N SER A 14 4.50 6.91 21.35
CA SER A 14 5.70 7.03 22.17
C SER A 14 6.99 6.98 21.35
N LYS A 15 6.90 6.55 20.08
CA LYS A 15 8.04 6.40 19.16
C LYS A 15 7.93 7.37 17.98
N PRO A 16 8.35 8.63 18.16
CA PRO A 16 8.39 9.59 17.05
C PRO A 16 9.47 9.18 16.03
N LEU A 17 9.15 9.35 14.75
CA LEU A 17 10.05 9.12 13.62
C LEU A 17 10.25 10.41 12.83
N SER A 18 11.45 10.63 12.32
CA SER A 18 11.77 11.75 11.43
C SER A 18 11.94 11.25 9.99
N PHE A 19 11.42 11.99 9.02
CA PHE A 19 11.55 11.63 7.60
C PHE A 19 11.65 12.87 6.72
N ILE A 20 12.10 12.68 5.49
CA ILE A 20 12.26 13.72 4.48
C ILE A 20 11.31 13.42 3.32
N PHE A 21 10.51 14.41 2.94
CA PHE A 21 9.70 14.36 1.73
C PHE A 21 9.90 15.60 0.89
N ASN A 22 10.23 15.44 -0.39
CA ASN A 22 10.52 16.56 -1.32
C ASN A 22 11.51 17.59 -0.70
N ASN A 23 12.62 17.11 -0.12
CA ASN A 23 13.66 17.92 0.52
C ASN A 23 13.22 18.73 1.75
N LYS A 24 12.08 18.39 2.36
CA LYS A 24 11.62 18.99 3.61
C LYS A 24 11.49 17.91 4.69
N SER A 25 11.93 18.22 5.90
CA SER A 25 11.81 17.35 7.06
C SER A 25 10.41 17.41 7.66
N TYR A 26 9.92 16.25 8.08
CA TYR A 26 8.62 16.03 8.71
C TYR A 26 8.76 15.05 9.88
N LYS A 27 7.71 14.98 10.71
CA LYS A 27 7.62 14.04 11.83
C LYS A 27 6.41 13.14 11.68
N GLY A 28 6.56 11.88 12.07
CA GLY A 28 5.48 10.91 12.18
C GLY A 28 5.70 10.03 13.41
N TYR A 29 5.00 8.91 13.45
CA TYR A 29 5.11 7.92 14.53
C TYR A 29 5.26 6.52 13.96
N GLN A 30 5.81 5.60 14.75
CA GLN A 30 5.83 4.20 14.40
C GLN A 30 4.40 3.70 14.12
N GLY A 31 4.23 2.98 13.00
CA GLY A 31 2.94 2.51 12.52
C GLY A 31 2.28 3.42 11.48
N ASP A 32 2.76 4.65 11.28
CA ASP A 32 2.32 5.46 10.14
C ASP A 32 2.74 4.82 8.81
N SER A 33 1.93 5.05 7.78
CA SER A 33 2.43 5.03 6.39
C SER A 33 2.99 6.41 6.02
N LEU A 34 3.79 6.48 4.97
CA LEU A 34 4.23 7.77 4.41
C LEU A 34 3.02 8.66 4.07
N ALA A 35 1.95 8.08 3.52
CA ALA A 35 0.71 8.80 3.24
C ALA A 35 0.05 9.38 4.51
N SER A 36 -0.13 8.56 5.56
CA SER A 36 -0.76 9.03 6.81
C SER A 36 0.08 10.10 7.51
N ALA A 37 1.41 9.92 7.55
CA ALA A 37 2.34 10.90 8.11
C ALA A 37 2.31 12.22 7.33
N LEU A 38 2.22 12.18 6.00
CA LEU A 38 2.09 13.38 5.18
C LEU A 38 0.76 14.10 5.40
N ILE A 39 -0.36 13.37 5.48
CA ILE A 39 -1.65 13.96 5.88
C ILE A 39 -1.53 14.59 7.27
N ALA A 40 -0.90 13.93 8.23
CA ALA A 40 -0.71 14.46 9.59
C ALA A 40 -0.02 15.83 9.58
N ASN A 41 0.93 16.03 8.66
CA ASN A 41 1.68 17.26 8.43
C ASN A 41 1.03 18.23 7.42
N ASN A 42 -0.25 18.03 7.07
CA ASN A 42 -1.03 18.84 6.13
C ASN A 42 -0.46 18.88 4.69
N VAL A 43 0.23 17.82 4.27
CA VAL A 43 0.63 17.62 2.88
C VAL A 43 -0.48 16.83 2.18
N LEU A 44 -1.25 17.52 1.34
CA LEU A 44 -2.43 16.98 0.66
C LEU A 44 -2.23 16.78 -0.84
N TYR A 45 -1.14 17.30 -1.39
CA TYR A 45 -0.80 17.19 -2.80
C TYR A 45 0.37 16.23 -2.96
N PHE A 46 0.15 15.18 -3.74
CA PHE A 46 1.12 14.09 -3.92
C PHE A 46 1.62 14.01 -5.35
N ALA A 47 0.79 14.40 -6.31
CA ALA A 47 1.14 14.29 -7.72
C ALA A 47 0.50 15.37 -8.56
N ARG A 48 0.94 15.41 -9.82
CA ARG A 48 0.32 16.20 -10.88
C ARG A 48 0.00 15.30 -12.06
N SER A 49 -1.23 15.35 -12.55
CA SER A 49 -1.67 14.49 -13.65
C SER A 49 -0.84 14.78 -14.91
N PHE A 50 -0.35 13.74 -15.58
CA PHE A 50 0.48 13.85 -16.79
C PHE A 50 -0.12 14.78 -17.86
N LYS A 51 -1.37 14.52 -18.24
CA LYS A 51 -2.02 15.15 -19.39
C LYS A 51 -2.58 16.55 -19.09
N TYR A 52 -3.16 16.75 -17.91
CA TYR A 52 -3.93 17.95 -17.58
C TYR A 52 -3.24 18.91 -16.61
N GLY A 53 -2.08 18.54 -16.06
CA GLY A 53 -1.40 19.36 -15.03
C GLY A 53 -2.23 19.54 -13.75
N ARG A 54 -3.28 18.74 -13.53
CA ARG A 54 -4.15 18.87 -12.34
C ARG A 54 -3.44 18.33 -11.10
N LYS A 55 -3.52 19.08 -10.00
CA LYS A 55 -3.03 18.62 -8.70
C LYS A 55 -3.86 17.43 -8.22
N ARG A 56 -3.19 16.37 -7.80
CA ARG A 56 -3.78 15.15 -7.28
C ARG A 56 -3.40 14.96 -5.82
N GLY A 57 -4.39 14.57 -5.02
CA GLY A 57 -4.20 14.09 -3.66
C GLY A 57 -4.31 12.57 -3.59
N LEU A 58 -4.32 12.05 -2.37
CA LEU A 58 -4.68 10.66 -2.11
C LEU A 58 -6.14 10.41 -2.50
N MET A 59 -6.43 9.19 -2.94
CA MET A 59 -7.77 8.69 -3.21
C MET A 59 -8.04 7.41 -2.43
N GLY A 60 -7.06 6.50 -2.38
CA GLY A 60 -7.06 5.27 -1.60
C GLY A 60 -6.32 5.40 -0.27
N ALA A 61 -6.27 4.31 0.49
CA ALA A 61 -5.45 4.15 1.69
C ALA A 61 -4.63 2.85 1.68
N GLY A 62 -4.73 2.03 0.64
CA GLY A 62 -3.93 0.81 0.44
C GLY A 62 -3.39 0.69 -0.99
N VAL A 63 -3.44 -0.54 -1.51
CA VAL A 63 -2.92 -0.90 -2.83
C VAL A 63 -3.73 -0.30 -3.99
N GLU A 64 -4.95 0.14 -3.71
CA GLU A 64 -5.86 0.77 -4.66
C GLU A 64 -5.52 2.23 -4.99
N GLU A 65 -4.53 2.83 -4.30
CA GLU A 65 -4.13 4.23 -4.50
C GLU A 65 -3.58 4.49 -5.92
N PRO A 66 -4.20 5.39 -6.71
CA PRO A 66 -3.81 5.62 -8.10
C PRO A 66 -2.85 6.81 -8.31
N ASN A 67 -2.73 7.74 -7.36
CA ASN A 67 -2.08 9.04 -7.57
C ASN A 67 -0.73 9.16 -6.85
N ALA A 68 -0.63 8.72 -5.60
CA ALA A 68 0.47 9.04 -4.69
C ALA A 68 1.71 8.16 -4.88
N LEU A 69 2.28 8.20 -6.08
CA LEU A 69 3.55 7.54 -6.40
C LEU A 69 4.75 8.36 -5.89
N VAL A 70 5.68 7.66 -5.26
CA VAL A 70 6.91 8.22 -4.70
C VAL A 70 8.12 7.38 -5.11
N SER A 71 9.28 8.02 -5.18
CA SER A 71 10.58 7.35 -5.15
C SER A 71 11.12 7.37 -3.73
N LEU A 72 11.64 6.24 -3.27
CA LEU A 72 12.29 6.12 -1.97
C LEU A 72 13.81 6.13 -2.14
N GLU A 73 14.47 6.67 -1.12
CA GLU A 73 15.92 6.64 -0.93
C GLU A 73 16.73 7.22 -2.11
N ILE A 74 18.04 7.06 -2.05
CA ILE A 74 19.00 7.48 -3.08
C ILE A 74 20.03 6.36 -3.31
N GLY A 75 20.79 6.49 -4.39
CA GLY A 75 21.88 5.58 -4.72
C GLY A 75 21.43 4.14 -4.95
N GLY A 76 22.23 3.17 -4.49
CA GLY A 76 21.95 1.73 -4.62
C GLY A 76 20.70 1.21 -3.89
N ARG A 77 20.02 2.01 -3.07
CA ARG A 77 18.71 1.66 -2.47
C ARG A 77 17.52 2.37 -3.11
N TYR A 78 17.77 3.19 -4.14
CA TYR A 78 16.74 3.96 -4.81
C TYR A 78 15.62 3.06 -5.36
N THR A 79 14.39 3.29 -4.91
CA THR A 79 13.24 2.46 -5.30
C THR A 79 12.14 3.34 -5.92
N PRO A 80 11.89 3.23 -7.24
CA PRO A 80 10.92 4.08 -7.93
C PRO A 80 9.48 3.58 -7.77
N ASN A 81 8.53 4.52 -7.92
CA ASN A 81 7.10 4.25 -8.14
C ASN A 81 6.41 3.43 -7.03
N MET A 82 6.86 3.58 -5.79
CA MET A 82 6.17 3.03 -4.63
C MET A 82 4.90 3.85 -4.35
N LYS A 83 3.83 3.21 -3.86
CA LYS A 83 2.65 3.95 -3.38
C LYS A 83 2.89 4.43 -1.97
N ALA A 84 2.69 5.72 -1.72
CA ALA A 84 2.86 6.29 -0.37
C ALA A 84 1.99 5.61 0.70
N THR A 85 0.88 4.98 0.30
CA THR A 85 -0.04 4.22 1.15
C THR A 85 0.51 2.86 1.60
N GLU A 86 1.42 2.26 0.83
CA GLU A 86 2.02 0.95 1.11
C GLU A 86 3.41 1.06 1.77
N VAL A 87 3.96 2.27 1.86
CA VAL A 87 5.27 2.52 2.47
C VAL A 87 5.07 2.81 3.95
N MET A 88 5.37 1.84 4.81
CA MET A 88 5.45 2.05 6.25
C MET A 88 6.60 3.00 6.60
N LEU A 89 6.34 3.91 7.55
CA LEU A 89 7.30 4.90 7.99
C LEU A 89 8.40 4.25 8.84
N TYR A 90 9.65 4.62 8.58
CA TYR A 90 10.81 4.30 9.40
C TYR A 90 11.64 5.56 9.63
N ASP A 91 12.46 5.56 10.69
CA ASP A 91 13.29 6.72 11.00
C ASP A 91 14.34 6.95 9.90
N GLY A 92 14.49 8.20 9.48
CA GLY A 92 15.40 8.59 8.41
C GLY A 92 14.87 8.36 6.99
N LEU A 93 13.62 7.90 6.81
CA LEU A 93 13.03 7.68 5.49
C LEU A 93 13.19 8.91 4.60
N SER A 94 13.68 8.70 3.37
CA SER A 94 13.78 9.74 2.35
C SER A 94 12.88 9.42 1.16
N ALA A 95 12.01 10.35 0.79
CA ALA A 95 11.10 10.17 -0.33
C ALA A 95 10.91 11.43 -1.18
N VAL A 96 10.65 11.23 -2.47
CA VAL A 96 10.33 12.30 -3.41
C VAL A 96 9.10 11.90 -4.23
N SER A 97 8.17 12.82 -4.43
CA SER A 97 7.04 12.61 -5.33
C SER A 97 7.52 12.41 -6.77
N SER A 98 7.01 11.38 -7.44
CA SER A 98 7.40 11.06 -8.82
C SER A 98 7.10 12.19 -9.83
N SER A 99 6.12 13.04 -9.55
CA SER A 99 5.71 14.14 -10.45
C SER A 99 5.90 15.54 -9.86
N ASN A 100 6.40 15.65 -8.64
CA ASN A 100 6.55 16.87 -7.84
C ASN A 100 5.39 17.89 -8.01
N PRO A 101 4.39 17.87 -7.11
CA PRO A 101 3.16 18.65 -7.26
C PRO A 101 3.37 20.18 -7.23
N ASN A 102 4.51 20.64 -6.71
CA ASN A 102 4.85 22.06 -6.57
C ASN A 102 5.84 22.57 -7.63
N SER A 103 6.20 21.72 -8.60
CA SER A 103 7.06 22.13 -9.72
C SER A 103 6.37 23.16 -10.64
N PHE A 104 7.19 23.96 -11.32
CA PHE A 104 6.72 24.98 -12.27
C PHE A 104 5.90 24.33 -13.39
N ASP A 105 4.68 24.84 -13.61
CA ASP A 105 3.72 24.21 -14.53
C ASP A 105 3.92 24.66 -15.99
N PHE A 106 4.97 24.17 -16.64
CA PHE A 106 5.10 24.36 -18.10
C PHE A 106 3.91 23.78 -18.88
N ARG A 107 3.14 22.86 -18.29
CA ARG A 107 1.99 22.22 -18.93
C ARG A 107 0.72 23.08 -18.89
N ALA A 108 0.62 24.03 -17.96
CA ALA A 108 -0.45 25.03 -17.96
C ALA A 108 -0.37 25.95 -19.20
N MET A 109 0.82 26.16 -19.76
CA MET A 109 1.02 26.99 -20.95
C MET A 109 0.49 26.31 -22.23
N ILE A 110 0.44 24.98 -22.28
CA ILE A 110 -0.10 24.20 -23.42
C ILE A 110 -1.60 23.89 -23.29
N LYS A 111 -2.27 24.36 -22.21
CA LYS A 111 -3.70 24.15 -21.94
C LYS A 111 -4.63 24.50 -23.13
N PRO A 112 -4.39 25.56 -23.94
CA PRO A 112 -5.21 25.87 -25.11
C PRO A 112 -5.10 24.81 -26.22
N VAL A 113 -3.97 24.11 -26.31
CA VAL A 113 -3.68 23.12 -27.36
C VAL A 113 -4.24 21.74 -27.01
N HIS A 114 -4.67 21.55 -25.75
CA HIS A 114 -5.14 20.27 -25.25
C HIS A 114 -6.37 19.71 -26.02
N ARG A 115 -7.21 20.57 -26.60
CA ARG A 115 -8.36 20.16 -27.44
C ARG A 115 -7.93 19.33 -28.67
N PHE A 116 -6.69 19.50 -29.12
CA PHE A 116 -6.13 18.78 -30.27
C PHE A 116 -5.43 17.46 -29.89
N MET A 117 -5.40 17.11 -28.59
CA MET A 117 -4.84 15.86 -28.08
C MET A 117 -5.95 15.00 -27.43
N PRO A 118 -6.88 14.40 -28.22
CA PRO A 118 -7.92 13.53 -27.69
C PRO A 118 -7.35 12.32 -26.94
N ALA A 119 -8.19 11.60 -26.19
CA ALA A 119 -7.78 10.34 -25.58
C ALA A 119 -7.24 9.40 -26.68
N GLY A 120 -6.09 8.76 -26.43
CA GLY A 120 -5.42 7.92 -27.44
C GLY A 120 -4.56 8.65 -28.48
N PHE A 121 -4.50 9.99 -28.49
CA PHE A 121 -3.63 10.76 -29.41
C PHE A 121 -2.18 10.29 -29.38
N TYR A 122 -1.61 10.11 -28.18
CA TYR A 122 -0.23 9.68 -28.02
C TYR A 122 0.03 8.31 -28.64
N TYR A 123 -0.86 7.35 -28.43
CA TYR A 123 -0.79 6.03 -29.05
C TYR A 123 -0.87 6.16 -30.58
N LYS A 124 -1.82 6.93 -31.12
CA LYS A 124 -1.98 7.04 -32.57
C LYS A 124 -0.83 7.78 -33.28
N THR A 125 -0.30 8.82 -32.66
CA THR A 125 0.70 9.72 -33.27
C THR A 125 2.12 9.19 -33.13
N PHE A 126 2.44 8.52 -32.03
CA PHE A 126 3.82 8.11 -31.70
C PHE A 126 4.08 6.61 -31.86
N ILE A 127 3.14 5.80 -32.39
CA ILE A 127 3.35 4.36 -32.66
C ILE A 127 4.50 4.08 -33.64
N LYS A 128 4.80 4.98 -34.57
CA LYS A 128 5.88 4.77 -35.54
C LYS A 128 7.23 4.78 -34.82
N GLN A 129 7.97 3.67 -34.87
CA GLN A 129 9.25 3.48 -34.17
C GLN A 129 10.23 4.65 -34.34
N LYS A 130 10.36 5.20 -35.55
CA LYS A 130 11.23 6.36 -35.84
C LYS A 130 10.84 7.63 -35.10
N VAL A 131 9.54 7.83 -34.88
CA VAL A 131 9.05 8.99 -34.12
C VAL A 131 9.18 8.69 -32.64
N TRP A 132 8.81 7.49 -32.19
CA TRP A 132 8.94 7.05 -30.81
C TRP A 132 10.37 7.20 -30.29
N SER A 133 11.38 6.71 -31.03
CA SER A 133 12.79 6.83 -30.64
C SER A 133 13.28 8.27 -30.47
N LEU A 134 12.62 9.25 -31.10
CA LEU A 134 12.96 10.67 -30.98
C LEU A 134 12.27 11.34 -29.78
N VAL A 135 11.10 10.84 -29.36
CA VAL A 135 10.25 11.52 -28.35
C VAL A 135 10.13 10.75 -27.04
N GLU A 136 10.57 9.49 -27.00
CA GLU A 136 10.37 8.56 -25.87
C GLU A 136 10.87 9.14 -24.55
N ASP A 137 12.12 9.59 -24.48
CA ASP A 137 12.72 10.10 -23.24
C ASP A 137 12.00 11.37 -22.74
N SER A 138 11.59 12.23 -23.68
CA SER A 138 10.81 13.43 -23.36
C SER A 138 9.41 13.06 -22.84
N LEU A 139 8.72 12.11 -23.48
CA LEU A 139 7.40 11.68 -23.01
C LEU A 139 7.48 10.92 -21.68
N ARG A 140 8.49 10.06 -21.48
CA ARG A 140 8.73 9.33 -20.22
C ARG A 140 9.02 10.28 -19.08
N SER A 141 9.91 11.26 -19.25
CA SER A 141 10.19 12.27 -18.22
C SER A 141 8.96 13.10 -17.86
N LEU A 142 8.02 13.28 -18.80
CA LEU A 142 6.79 14.01 -18.55
C LEU A 142 5.68 13.16 -17.92
N SER A 143 5.71 11.83 -18.08
CA SER A 143 4.64 10.85 -17.73
C SER A 143 4.26 10.77 -16.26
N GLY A 144 5.05 11.39 -15.37
CA GLY A 144 4.80 11.40 -13.93
C GLY A 144 5.32 10.16 -13.19
N PHE A 145 6.09 9.31 -13.88
CA PHE A 145 6.83 8.21 -13.27
C PHE A 145 8.23 8.63 -12.82
N SER A 146 8.72 7.92 -11.81
CA SER A 146 10.08 8.01 -11.29
C SER A 146 11.09 7.54 -12.35
N LYS A 147 12.34 7.99 -12.24
CA LYS A 147 13.44 7.49 -13.08
C LYS A 147 13.74 6.03 -12.72
N ALA A 148 14.33 5.28 -13.65
CA ALA A 148 14.86 3.97 -13.33
C ALA A 148 16.16 4.11 -12.50
N PRO A 149 16.44 3.19 -11.54
CA PRO A 149 17.73 3.13 -10.87
C PRO A 149 18.86 2.92 -11.88
N SER A 150 20.00 3.59 -11.66
CA SER A 150 21.23 3.43 -12.44
C SER A 150 22.39 2.82 -11.65
N GLU A 151 22.28 2.84 -10.32
CA GLU A 151 23.28 2.25 -9.42
C GLU A 151 22.94 0.78 -9.13
N VAL A 152 23.95 0.04 -8.70
CA VAL A 152 23.80 -1.38 -8.33
C VAL A 152 22.96 -1.47 -7.06
N ASP A 153 22.00 -2.40 -7.06
CA ASP A 153 21.16 -2.67 -5.89
C ASP A 153 22.02 -3.21 -4.74
N GLU A 154 21.96 -2.55 -3.59
CA GLU A 154 22.70 -2.93 -2.38
C GLU A 154 22.03 -4.06 -1.60
N ASP A 155 20.76 -4.39 -1.90
CA ASP A 155 19.97 -5.33 -1.13
C ASP A 155 20.10 -6.78 -1.60
N VAL A 156 19.70 -7.70 -0.71
CA VAL A 156 19.71 -9.14 -0.96
C VAL A 156 18.27 -9.63 -1.10
N TYR A 157 18.06 -10.59 -1.98
CA TYR A 157 16.76 -11.20 -2.25
C TYR A 157 16.87 -12.71 -2.16
N ASP A 158 15.82 -13.35 -1.67
CA ASP A 158 15.80 -14.80 -1.49
C ASP A 158 14.51 -15.43 -2.02
N HIS A 159 14.52 -16.75 -2.18
CA HIS A 159 13.35 -17.53 -2.55
C HIS A 159 13.20 -18.75 -1.65
N VAL A 160 11.95 -19.12 -1.36
CA VAL A 160 11.63 -20.30 -0.55
C VAL A 160 10.59 -21.14 -1.27
N PHE A 161 10.86 -22.44 -1.42
CA PHE A 161 9.91 -23.40 -1.95
C PHE A 161 9.23 -24.14 -0.82
N GLN A 162 7.90 -24.22 -0.82
CA GLN A 162 7.15 -24.87 0.25
C GLN A 162 5.86 -25.50 -0.27
N HIS A 163 5.42 -26.54 0.44
CA HIS A 163 4.13 -27.19 0.21
C HIS A 163 3.22 -26.94 1.42
N THR A 164 1.93 -26.80 1.16
CA THR A 164 0.92 -26.70 2.21
C THR A 164 -0.34 -27.46 1.81
N GLU A 165 -1.09 -27.95 2.78
CA GLU A 165 -2.38 -28.56 2.52
C GLU A 165 -3.41 -27.46 2.21
N ILE A 166 -3.36 -26.35 2.95
CA ILE A 166 -4.28 -25.22 2.71
C ILE A 166 -3.47 -23.91 2.66
N LEU A 167 -3.70 -23.14 1.60
CA LEU A 167 -3.24 -21.75 1.48
C LEU A 167 -4.45 -20.83 1.59
N ILE A 168 -4.38 -19.84 2.47
CA ILE A 168 -5.43 -18.84 2.68
C ILE A 168 -4.86 -17.49 2.30
N VAL A 169 -5.50 -16.80 1.35
CA VAL A 169 -5.08 -15.49 0.85
C VAL A 169 -6.04 -14.41 1.34
N GLY A 170 -5.56 -13.56 2.24
CA GLY A 170 -6.30 -12.50 2.92
C GLY A 170 -6.48 -12.82 4.40
N GLY A 171 -5.95 -11.96 5.25
CA GLY A 171 -5.93 -12.03 6.72
C GLY A 171 -7.06 -11.24 7.40
N GLY A 172 -8.15 -10.96 6.68
CA GLY A 172 -9.38 -10.40 7.26
C GLY A 172 -10.20 -11.42 8.06
N VAL A 173 -11.42 -11.03 8.46
CA VAL A 173 -12.34 -11.89 9.23
C VAL A 173 -12.52 -13.27 8.60
N ALA A 174 -12.77 -13.31 7.29
CA ALA A 174 -12.98 -14.56 6.55
C ALA A 174 -11.75 -15.48 6.59
N GLY A 175 -10.54 -14.94 6.37
CA GLY A 175 -9.32 -15.74 6.34
C GLY A 175 -8.86 -16.20 7.72
N ILE A 176 -8.98 -15.35 8.74
CA ILE A 176 -8.71 -15.72 10.14
C ILE A 176 -9.65 -16.87 10.57
N THR A 177 -10.94 -16.74 10.25
CA THR A 177 -11.94 -17.77 10.58
C THR A 177 -11.63 -19.08 9.87
N ALA A 178 -11.34 -19.03 8.56
CA ALA A 178 -10.98 -20.23 7.79
C ALA A 178 -9.71 -20.92 8.32
N ALA A 179 -8.69 -20.14 8.70
CA ALA A 179 -7.45 -20.68 9.26
C ALA A 179 -7.72 -21.41 10.59
N LEU A 180 -8.45 -20.78 11.50
CA LEU A 180 -8.80 -21.37 12.79
C LEU A 180 -9.68 -22.61 12.64
N GLU A 181 -10.64 -22.58 11.71
CA GLU A 181 -11.52 -23.72 11.46
C GLU A 181 -10.74 -24.96 11.05
N VAL A 182 -9.79 -24.80 10.12
CA VAL A 182 -8.89 -25.89 9.70
C VAL A 182 -8.00 -26.37 10.86
N LEU A 183 -7.40 -25.44 11.60
CA LEU A 183 -6.44 -25.77 12.66
C LEU A 183 -7.10 -26.51 13.83
N ASN A 184 -8.33 -26.13 14.18
CA ASN A 184 -9.10 -26.74 15.26
C ASN A 184 -9.61 -28.15 14.91
N HIS A 185 -9.97 -28.40 13.65
CA HIS A 185 -10.61 -29.66 13.24
C HIS A 185 -9.66 -30.65 12.54
N SER A 186 -8.50 -30.20 12.08
CA SER A 186 -7.47 -31.06 11.49
C SER A 186 -6.20 -31.05 12.32
N LYS A 187 -5.69 -32.24 12.66
CA LYS A 187 -4.43 -32.42 13.41
C LYS A 187 -3.18 -32.46 12.52
N SER A 188 -3.35 -32.62 11.19
CA SER A 188 -2.24 -32.85 10.27
C SER A 188 -2.12 -31.81 9.15
N ALA A 189 -3.18 -31.07 8.84
CA ALA A 189 -3.14 -30.07 7.78
C ALA A 189 -2.19 -28.94 8.16
N ARG A 190 -1.24 -28.60 7.27
CA ARG A 190 -0.47 -27.36 7.34
C ARG A 190 -1.26 -26.27 6.63
N VAL A 191 -1.20 -25.09 7.22
CA VAL A 191 -1.91 -23.89 6.81
C VAL A 191 -0.89 -22.79 6.61
N ILE A 192 -0.93 -22.14 5.44
CA ILE A 192 -0.24 -20.87 5.23
C ILE A 192 -1.30 -19.79 5.09
N LEU A 193 -1.28 -18.81 5.99
CA LEU A 193 -2.10 -17.61 5.92
C LEU A 193 -1.24 -16.46 5.39
N VAL A 194 -1.69 -15.83 4.31
CA VAL A 194 -0.99 -14.74 3.63
C VAL A 194 -1.83 -13.47 3.71
N ASP A 195 -1.22 -12.36 4.09
CA ASP A 195 -1.83 -11.04 4.03
C ASP A 195 -0.81 -9.98 3.59
N GLU A 196 -1.25 -9.04 2.75
CA GLU A 196 -0.37 -7.98 2.24
C GLU A 196 -0.06 -6.91 3.29
N ARG A 197 -0.90 -6.76 4.32
CA ARG A 197 -0.70 -5.80 5.40
C ARG A 197 0.17 -6.43 6.50
N GLU A 198 0.79 -5.58 7.31
CA GLU A 198 1.61 -6.02 8.45
C GLU A 198 0.75 -6.66 9.55
N ASN A 199 -0.45 -6.12 9.77
CA ASN A 199 -1.38 -6.56 10.80
C ASN A 199 -2.57 -7.30 10.20
N LEU A 200 -2.91 -8.46 10.78
CA LEU A 200 -4.13 -9.19 10.44
C LEU A 200 -5.37 -8.43 10.94
N GLY A 201 -6.51 -8.68 10.32
CA GLY A 201 -7.81 -8.09 10.67
C GLY A 201 -8.53 -7.47 9.47
N GLY A 202 -7.78 -7.07 8.42
CA GLY A 202 -8.34 -6.41 7.25
C GLY A 202 -9.19 -5.20 7.64
N GLU A 203 -10.36 -5.05 7.04
CA GLU A 203 -11.26 -3.92 7.30
C GLU A 203 -11.89 -3.90 8.70
N LEU A 204 -11.83 -5.01 9.46
CA LEU A 204 -12.40 -5.05 10.81
C LEU A 204 -11.74 -4.05 11.77
N ILE A 205 -10.48 -3.68 11.48
CA ILE A 205 -9.73 -2.71 12.30
C ILE A 205 -10.46 -1.35 12.36
N ASN A 206 -11.20 -1.00 11.30
CA ASN A 206 -11.97 0.24 11.21
C ASN A 206 -13.23 0.25 12.10
N GLU A 207 -13.62 -0.89 12.66
CA GLU A 207 -14.80 -1.02 13.55
C GLU A 207 -14.42 -0.97 15.04
N PHE A 208 -13.14 -0.97 15.40
CA PHE A 208 -12.72 -1.15 16.81
C PHE A 208 -13.11 0.00 17.73
N SER A 209 -13.26 1.21 17.20
CA SER A 209 -13.65 2.39 17.99
C SER A 209 -15.16 2.44 18.26
N THR A 210 -15.95 1.77 17.42
CA THR A 210 -17.43 1.82 17.42
C THR A 210 -18.07 0.52 17.93
N ASP A 211 -17.39 -0.62 17.78
CA ASP A 211 -17.88 -1.94 18.19
C ASP A 211 -16.86 -2.72 19.02
N GLU A 212 -17.09 -2.78 20.32
CA GLU A 212 -16.29 -3.55 21.27
C GLU A 212 -16.27 -5.05 20.94
N SER A 213 -17.36 -5.58 20.36
CA SER A 213 -17.46 -7.00 19.99
C SER A 213 -16.49 -7.34 18.87
N SER A 214 -16.36 -6.44 17.88
CA SER A 214 -15.39 -6.55 16.80
C SER A 214 -13.95 -6.57 17.33
N PHE A 215 -13.62 -5.67 18.26
CA PHE A 215 -12.30 -5.65 18.90
C PHE A 215 -12.03 -6.93 19.72
N ALA A 216 -12.99 -7.36 20.55
CA ALA A 216 -12.87 -8.58 21.34
C ALA A 216 -12.69 -9.82 20.45
N TRP A 217 -13.49 -9.94 19.39
CA TRP A 217 -13.38 -11.01 18.41
C TRP A 217 -12.00 -11.04 17.76
N HIS A 218 -11.48 -9.88 17.31
CA HIS A 218 -10.16 -9.80 16.68
C HIS A 218 -9.06 -10.24 17.63
N ARG A 219 -9.01 -9.63 18.82
CA ARG A 219 -8.02 -9.93 19.86
C ARG A 219 -7.99 -11.43 20.18
N ASP A 220 -9.16 -12.03 20.41
CA ASP A 220 -9.25 -13.41 20.86
C ASP A 220 -8.86 -14.39 19.73
N ASN A 221 -9.24 -14.13 18.49
CA ASN A 221 -8.93 -15.01 17.36
C ASN A 221 -7.49 -14.85 16.86
N VAL A 222 -6.93 -13.64 16.85
CA VAL A 222 -5.50 -13.45 16.56
C VAL A 222 -4.65 -14.11 17.64
N LYS A 223 -5.04 -14.00 18.92
CA LYS A 223 -4.35 -14.72 20.01
C LYS A 223 -4.35 -16.24 19.78
N LYS A 224 -5.48 -16.83 19.38
CA LYS A 224 -5.56 -18.27 19.04
C LYS A 224 -4.64 -18.63 17.86
N LEU A 225 -4.60 -17.83 16.80
CA LEU A 225 -3.66 -18.05 15.69
C LEU A 225 -2.21 -18.03 16.15
N LEU A 226 -1.85 -17.07 17.02
CA LEU A 226 -0.49 -16.99 17.58
C LEU A 226 -0.16 -18.19 18.46
N MET A 227 -1.14 -18.76 19.18
CA MET A 227 -0.94 -20.01 19.93
C MET A 227 -0.56 -21.15 18.97
N PHE A 228 -1.32 -21.38 17.90
CA PHE A 228 -0.97 -22.40 16.89
C PHE A 228 0.37 -22.14 16.21
N LYS A 229 0.68 -20.87 15.90
CA LYS A 229 1.96 -20.49 15.28
C LYS A 229 3.17 -20.82 16.18
N ASN A 230 3.00 -20.74 17.50
CA ASN A 230 4.08 -20.93 18.47
C ASN A 230 4.18 -22.37 19.01
N GLU A 231 3.33 -23.29 18.55
CA GLU A 231 3.44 -24.72 18.88
C GLU A 231 4.74 -25.33 18.35
N GLU A 232 5.27 -26.32 19.08
CA GLU A 232 6.36 -27.15 18.58
C GLU A 232 5.89 -27.93 17.34
N ASN A 233 6.67 -27.89 16.26
CA ASN A 233 6.25 -28.38 14.94
C ASN A 233 4.98 -27.70 14.41
N SER A 234 4.89 -26.37 14.57
CA SER A 234 3.74 -25.59 14.14
C SER A 234 3.30 -25.91 12.71
N ARG A 235 2.00 -26.13 12.57
CA ARG A 235 1.33 -26.34 11.28
C ARG A 235 0.84 -25.04 10.66
N LEU A 236 0.98 -23.90 11.35
CA LEU A 236 0.55 -22.60 10.86
C LEU A 236 1.75 -21.72 10.53
N LYS A 237 1.82 -21.26 9.28
CA LYS A 237 2.72 -20.18 8.87
C LYS A 237 1.90 -18.94 8.52
N ILE A 238 2.23 -17.82 9.14
CA ILE A 238 1.62 -16.53 8.83
C ILE A 238 2.65 -15.69 8.09
N LEU A 239 2.32 -15.28 6.87
CA LEU A 239 3.09 -14.36 6.04
C LEU A 239 2.34 -13.03 5.98
N THR A 240 2.78 -12.06 6.78
CA THR A 240 2.33 -10.67 6.70
C THR A 240 3.29 -9.84 5.86
N SER A 241 2.87 -8.65 5.44
CA SER A 241 3.60 -7.84 4.46
C SER A 241 3.91 -8.64 3.19
N ALA A 242 3.00 -9.55 2.81
CA ALA A 242 3.23 -10.56 1.80
C ALA A 242 2.06 -10.63 0.81
N THR A 243 2.34 -10.35 -0.45
CA THR A 243 1.32 -10.30 -1.50
C THR A 243 1.35 -11.59 -2.33
N ALA A 244 0.26 -12.34 -2.33
CA ALA A 244 0.04 -13.42 -3.29
C ALA A 244 -0.31 -12.81 -4.65
N TYR A 245 0.68 -12.66 -5.53
CA TYR A 245 0.55 -11.87 -6.76
C TYR A 245 0.29 -12.72 -8.01
N ALA A 246 0.52 -14.04 -7.95
CA ALA A 246 0.30 -14.92 -9.08
C ALA A 246 -0.19 -16.31 -8.65
N TRP A 247 -1.12 -16.86 -9.44
CA TRP A 247 -1.66 -18.20 -9.30
C TRP A 247 -1.60 -18.90 -10.65
N TYR A 248 -0.86 -20.02 -10.69
CA TYR A 248 -0.64 -20.84 -11.86
C TYR A 248 -1.21 -22.26 -11.66
N ASP A 249 -1.10 -23.08 -12.70
CA ASP A 249 -1.62 -24.44 -12.75
C ASP A 249 -1.18 -25.31 -11.55
N HIS A 250 -2.07 -26.23 -11.20
CA HIS A 250 -1.90 -27.18 -10.10
C HIS A 250 -1.68 -26.51 -8.73
N ASN A 251 -2.34 -25.38 -8.47
CA ASN A 251 -2.23 -24.62 -7.21
C ASN A 251 -0.77 -24.26 -6.88
N TYR A 252 -0.07 -23.72 -7.88
CA TYR A 252 1.20 -23.03 -7.67
C TYR A 252 0.93 -21.55 -7.43
N ILE A 253 1.31 -21.02 -6.28
CA ILE A 253 1.08 -19.63 -5.90
C ILE A 253 2.41 -19.01 -5.56
N GLU A 254 2.68 -17.84 -6.14
CA GLU A 254 3.83 -17.02 -5.80
C GLU A 254 3.42 -15.89 -4.87
N VAL A 255 4.10 -15.80 -3.74
CA VAL A 255 3.87 -14.80 -2.70
C VAL A 255 5.15 -14.03 -2.48
N LEU A 256 5.12 -12.71 -2.65
CA LEU A 256 6.25 -11.84 -2.41
C LEU A 256 6.14 -11.23 -1.01
N GLN A 257 6.97 -11.68 -0.08
CA GLN A 257 7.08 -11.06 1.24
C GLN A 257 8.08 -9.90 1.21
N THR A 258 7.66 -8.74 1.72
CA THR A 258 8.49 -7.54 1.82
C THR A 258 8.90 -7.33 3.27
N ASN A 259 10.17 -7.61 3.58
CA ASN A 259 10.73 -7.42 4.93
C ASN A 259 11.15 -5.95 5.16
N ALA A 260 11.54 -5.25 4.10
CA ALA A 260 11.93 -3.85 4.14
C ALA A 260 11.59 -3.14 2.82
N THR A 261 11.12 -1.89 2.92
CA THR A 261 10.79 -1.05 1.76
C THR A 261 11.98 -0.22 1.30
N GLY A 262 12.68 0.46 2.20
CA GLY A 262 13.92 1.22 1.88
C GLY A 262 14.97 1.28 3.00
N GLN A 263 14.60 0.89 4.23
CA GLN A 263 15.55 0.74 5.33
C GLN A 263 16.57 -0.39 5.07
N SER A 264 17.79 -0.19 5.56
CA SER A 264 18.83 -1.24 5.52
C SER A 264 18.39 -2.46 6.32
N THR A 265 18.55 -3.64 5.73
CA THR A 265 18.29 -4.94 6.39
C THR A 265 19.52 -5.53 7.07
N ARG A 266 20.62 -4.76 7.12
CA ARG A 266 21.88 -5.18 7.74
C ARG A 266 21.84 -4.92 9.24
N SER A 267 21.97 -5.99 10.02
CA SER A 267 22.08 -5.95 11.48
C SER A 267 23.22 -6.85 11.93
N GLU A 268 24.07 -6.38 12.83
CA GLU A 268 25.20 -7.15 13.40
C GLU A 268 26.12 -7.80 12.34
N GLY A 269 26.28 -7.14 11.19
CA GLY A 269 27.10 -7.62 10.08
C GLY A 269 26.40 -8.63 9.15
N ILE A 270 25.20 -9.09 9.48
CA ILE A 270 24.40 -10.00 8.67
C ILE A 270 23.38 -9.19 7.86
N GLN A 271 23.30 -9.46 6.55
CA GLN A 271 22.32 -8.84 5.67
C GLN A 271 21.17 -9.80 5.42
N SER A 272 19.98 -9.48 5.95
CA SER A 272 18.78 -10.25 5.69
C SER A 272 18.16 -9.89 4.34
N ALA A 273 17.40 -10.81 3.76
CA ALA A 273 16.74 -10.58 2.49
C ALA A 273 15.70 -9.46 2.61
N ARG A 274 15.77 -8.46 1.75
CA ARG A 274 14.81 -7.35 1.67
C ARG A 274 13.44 -7.83 1.23
N LYS A 275 13.41 -8.75 0.27
CA LYS A 275 12.19 -9.47 -0.13
C LYS A 275 12.46 -10.96 -0.28
N VAL A 276 11.46 -11.75 0.04
CA VAL A 276 11.50 -13.21 -0.10
C VAL A 276 10.36 -13.66 -1.01
N LEU A 277 10.70 -14.36 -2.08
CA LEU A 277 9.73 -14.96 -2.98
C LEU A 277 9.37 -16.37 -2.51
N HIS A 278 8.18 -16.52 -1.96
CA HIS A 278 7.63 -17.82 -1.59
C HIS A 278 6.94 -18.47 -2.78
N LYS A 279 7.40 -19.66 -3.13
CA LYS A 279 6.86 -20.51 -4.18
C LYS A 279 6.10 -21.66 -3.54
N ILE A 280 4.78 -21.51 -3.47
CA ILE A 280 3.90 -22.33 -2.65
C ILE A 280 3.11 -23.28 -3.55
N ARG A 281 3.23 -24.59 -3.29
CA ARG A 281 2.32 -25.58 -3.85
C ARG A 281 1.27 -25.93 -2.81
N ALA A 282 0.03 -25.54 -3.03
CA ALA A 282 -1.07 -25.81 -2.12
C ALA A 282 -1.90 -27.00 -2.61
N ARG A 283 -2.45 -27.81 -1.71
CA ARG A 283 -3.49 -28.78 -2.11
C ARG A 283 -4.80 -28.04 -2.36
N GLU A 284 -5.23 -27.22 -1.41
CA GLU A 284 -6.42 -26.36 -1.52
C GLU A 284 -6.06 -24.89 -1.31
N VAL A 285 -6.81 -23.99 -1.95
CA VAL A 285 -6.64 -22.53 -1.83
C VAL A 285 -7.97 -21.89 -1.43
N ILE A 286 -7.94 -21.03 -0.42
CA ILE A 286 -9.08 -20.22 0.02
C ILE A 286 -8.77 -18.75 -0.28
N LEU A 287 -9.61 -18.11 -1.11
CA LEU A 287 -9.54 -16.68 -1.37
C LEU A 287 -10.44 -15.92 -0.39
N ALA A 288 -9.82 -15.07 0.42
CA ALA A 288 -10.45 -14.18 1.39
C ALA A 288 -9.96 -12.73 1.19
N THR A 289 -9.80 -12.32 -0.06
CA THR A 289 -9.11 -11.09 -0.49
C THR A 289 -9.90 -9.79 -0.28
N GLY A 290 -11.08 -9.85 0.34
CA GLY A 290 -11.94 -8.69 0.54
C GLY A 290 -12.49 -8.09 -0.75
N ALA A 291 -12.88 -6.82 -0.70
CA ALA A 291 -13.39 -6.06 -1.84
C ALA A 291 -12.93 -4.59 -1.74
N HIS A 292 -12.49 -4.02 -2.86
CA HIS A 292 -12.16 -2.60 -2.93
C HIS A 292 -13.41 -1.74 -3.16
N GLU A 293 -13.49 -0.60 -2.46
CA GLU A 293 -14.41 0.46 -2.85
C GLU A 293 -14.07 0.99 -4.25
N ARG A 294 -15.10 1.46 -4.96
CA ARG A 294 -14.95 2.09 -6.26
C ARG A 294 -15.30 3.58 -6.19
N PRO A 295 -14.59 4.44 -6.93
CA PRO A 295 -14.96 5.84 -7.02
C PRO A 295 -16.25 6.01 -7.83
N MET A 296 -16.96 7.12 -7.62
CA MET A 296 -18.07 7.54 -8.47
C MET A 296 -17.62 8.50 -9.57
N LEU A 297 -18.30 8.43 -10.71
CA LEU A 297 -18.03 9.28 -11.88
C LEU A 297 -18.87 10.54 -11.80
N PHE A 298 -18.21 11.68 -11.63
CA PHE A 298 -18.82 13.01 -11.70
C PHE A 298 -17.79 14.02 -12.20
N GLU A 299 -18.24 15.22 -12.55
CA GLU A 299 -17.34 16.25 -13.04
C GLU A 299 -16.27 16.60 -11.99
N THR A 300 -15.00 16.67 -12.39
CA THR A 300 -13.87 16.96 -11.48
C THR A 300 -13.66 15.96 -10.33
N ASN A 301 -14.08 14.69 -10.49
CA ASN A 301 -13.92 13.62 -9.49
C ASN A 301 -12.47 13.19 -9.16
N ASP A 302 -11.47 13.91 -9.66
CA ASP A 302 -10.05 13.63 -9.48
C ASP A 302 -9.28 14.79 -8.81
N LEU A 303 -10.00 15.82 -8.36
CA LEU A 303 -9.39 16.90 -7.58
C LEU A 303 -8.79 16.36 -6.28
N ALA A 304 -7.81 17.07 -5.74
CA ALA A 304 -7.24 16.76 -4.43
C ALA A 304 -8.34 16.76 -3.34
N ASN A 305 -8.18 15.90 -2.34
CA ASN A 305 -9.14 15.64 -1.26
C ASN A 305 -10.47 15.01 -1.70
N ILE A 306 -10.58 14.48 -2.93
CA ILE A 306 -11.62 13.52 -3.29
C ILE A 306 -11.06 12.11 -3.02
N MET A 307 -11.62 11.44 -2.03
CA MET A 307 -11.14 10.16 -1.51
C MET A 307 -12.28 9.16 -1.46
N LEU A 308 -11.95 7.87 -1.52
CA LEU A 308 -12.87 6.79 -1.20
C LEU A 308 -13.28 6.89 0.27
N SER A 309 -14.55 6.62 0.57
CA SER A 309 -15.08 6.75 1.94
C SER A 309 -14.38 5.80 2.91
N GLN A 310 -14.13 4.55 2.51
CA GLN A 310 -13.38 3.56 3.27
C GLN A 310 -11.94 4.01 3.53
N SER A 311 -11.32 4.70 2.56
CA SER A 311 -9.97 5.26 2.76
C SER A 311 -9.98 6.38 3.78
N VAL A 312 -10.99 7.26 3.76
CA VAL A 312 -11.15 8.30 4.80
C VAL A 312 -11.33 7.66 6.17
N ARG A 313 -12.19 6.64 6.26
CA ARG A 313 -12.42 5.88 7.50
C ARG A 313 -11.13 5.22 7.99
N ARG A 314 -10.36 4.60 7.11
CA ARG A 314 -9.06 4.02 7.43
C ARG A 314 -8.07 5.05 7.95
N TYR A 315 -7.96 6.21 7.30
CA TYR A 315 -7.11 7.30 7.79
C TYR A 315 -7.52 7.79 9.19
N LEU A 316 -8.82 7.84 9.46
CA LEU A 316 -9.36 8.20 10.77
C LEU A 316 -9.05 7.13 11.82
N GLU A 317 -9.48 5.90 11.60
CA GLU A 317 -9.47 4.83 12.60
C GLU A 317 -8.09 4.20 12.79
N GLU A 318 -7.44 3.82 11.70
CA GLU A 318 -6.12 3.18 11.75
C GLU A 318 -5.01 4.18 12.06
N PHE A 319 -5.09 5.41 11.54
CA PHE A 319 -3.98 6.36 11.61
C PHE A 319 -4.28 7.62 12.44
N GLY A 320 -5.53 7.89 12.83
CA GLY A 320 -5.87 9.09 13.61
C GLY A 320 -5.65 10.40 12.83
N VAL A 321 -5.80 10.40 11.50
CA VAL A 321 -5.57 11.57 10.64
C VAL A 321 -6.77 11.90 9.77
N ILE A 322 -6.96 13.18 9.48
CA ILE A 322 -7.99 13.69 8.56
C ILE A 322 -7.39 14.65 7.54
N SER A 323 -7.86 14.58 6.30
CA SER A 323 -7.44 15.45 5.19
C SER A 323 -8.21 16.79 5.14
N GLY A 324 -9.30 16.93 5.90
CA GLY A 324 -10.11 18.15 5.99
C GLY A 324 -11.08 18.14 7.17
N LYS A 325 -11.60 19.33 7.54
CA LYS A 325 -12.56 19.50 8.66
C LYS A 325 -14.02 19.62 8.22
N LYS A 326 -14.26 19.91 6.95
CA LYS A 326 -15.60 20.00 6.35
C LYS A 326 -15.70 18.89 5.32
N VAL A 327 -16.49 17.87 5.65
CA VAL A 327 -16.60 16.65 4.86
C VAL A 327 -17.97 16.63 4.19
N ILE A 328 -17.98 16.29 2.90
CA ILE A 328 -19.20 15.98 2.15
C ILE A 328 -19.10 14.50 1.82
N LEU A 329 -20.13 13.74 2.18
CA LEU A 329 -20.25 12.34 1.83
C LEU A 329 -21.14 12.19 0.61
N TYR A 330 -20.69 11.40 -0.35
CA TYR A 330 -21.42 11.06 -1.55
C TYR A 330 -21.27 9.56 -1.78
N GLY A 331 -22.37 8.83 -1.75
CA GLY A 331 -22.37 7.36 -1.86
C GLY A 331 -23.65 6.82 -2.47
N ASN A 332 -23.63 5.52 -2.73
CA ASN A 332 -24.74 4.78 -3.34
C ASN A 332 -25.18 3.55 -2.53
N ASN A 333 -24.66 3.40 -1.31
CA ASN A 333 -24.96 2.28 -0.42
C ASN A 333 -24.66 2.70 1.03
N ASP A 334 -25.03 1.83 1.98
CA ASP A 334 -25.02 2.15 3.41
C ASP A 334 -23.61 2.28 4.01
N SER A 335 -22.55 1.84 3.31
CA SER A 335 -21.17 1.93 3.80
C SER A 335 -20.68 3.37 4.02
N ILE A 336 -21.40 4.38 3.54
CA ILE A 336 -21.06 5.79 3.82
C ILE A 336 -21.56 6.27 5.18
N TYR A 337 -22.45 5.51 5.83
CA TYR A 337 -22.97 5.82 7.16
C TYR A 337 -22.26 5.06 8.28
N SER A 338 -21.50 4.01 7.92
CA SER A 338 -20.75 3.15 8.84
C SER A 338 -19.45 3.77 9.32
#